data_AF-A0A928HDY8-F1
#
_entry.id   AF-A0A928HDY8-F1
#
_cell.length_a   1.000
_cell.length_b   1.000
_cell.length_c   1.000
_cell.angle_alpha   90.00
_cell.angle_beta   90.00
_cell.angle_gamma   90.00
#
_symmetry.space_group_name_H-M   'P 1'
#
loop_
_entity.id
_entity.type
_entity.pdbx_description
1 polymer ?
#
loop_
_entity_poly.entity_id
_entity_poly.type
_entity_poly.pdbx_seq_one_letter_code
_entity_poly.pdbx_strand_id
1 'polypeptide(L)'
;MLEWQIKPLAKKSTSGKEIKPGDTVVCAVFIDELGNLDRADFLKEEFNQQQISGRTIGRWERVVSANPDEDERMARKMSLASSEDFFISLFDDSSQVQTEEADVVKQMLALLLERKRVLRPMGRAVGDVQKYLHVSTKRVFEVPQKNLDEDLIIKIQSQLGSIII
;
A
#
# COMPACT_ATOMS: atom_id res chain seq x y z
N MET A 1 -13.55 -6.75 14.58
CA MET A 1 -13.43 -6.47 13.14
C MET A 1 -12.10 -5.76 12.95
N LEU A 2 -11.12 -6.43 12.32
CA LEU A 2 -9.70 -6.05 12.36
C LEU A 2 -9.46 -4.59 11.94
N GLU A 3 -8.83 -3.82 12.82
CA GLU A 3 -8.11 -2.60 12.45
C GLU A 3 -6.77 -3.04 11.84
N TRP A 4 -6.47 -2.55 10.64
CA TRP A 4 -5.17 -2.66 10.01
C TRP A 4 -4.30 -1.60 10.70
N GLN A 5 -3.58 -2.01 11.75
CA GLN A 5 -2.66 -1.17 12.56
C GLN A 5 -1.29 -1.13 11.89
N ILE A 6 -0.49 -0.01 11.91
CA ILE A 6 0.84 0.29 11.22
C ILE A 6 2.21 -0.11 11.79
N LYS A 7 3.08 -0.72 10.93
CA LYS A 7 4.35 -1.40 11.31
C LYS A 7 5.24 -0.24 11.59
N PRO A 8 5.84 -0.21 12.78
CA PRO A 8 6.86 0.77 13.03
C PRO A 8 7.92 0.62 11.95
N LEU A 9 8.43 1.77 11.53
CA LEU A 9 9.48 1.89 10.54
C LEU A 9 10.64 0.93 10.89
N ALA A 10 11.29 0.33 9.89
CA ALA A 10 12.52 -0.39 10.14
C ALA A 10 13.55 0.55 10.78
N LYS A 11 14.34 0.06 11.74
CA LYS A 11 15.44 0.85 12.36
C LYS A 11 16.59 1.12 11.37
N LYS A 12 16.66 0.33 10.31
CA LYS A 12 17.65 0.43 9.23
C LYS A 12 16.95 0.35 7.88
N SER A 13 17.46 1.08 6.90
CA SER A 13 17.03 0.93 5.51
C SER A 13 17.44 -0.44 4.98
N THR A 14 16.87 -0.81 3.83
CA THR A 14 17.18 -2.05 3.12
C THR A 14 18.67 -2.13 2.73
N SER A 15 19.36 -1.00 2.58
CA SER A 15 20.82 -0.95 2.37
C SER A 15 21.65 -1.12 3.66
N GLY A 16 21.00 -1.17 4.82
CA GLY A 16 21.62 -1.34 6.13
C GLY A 16 21.98 -0.04 6.86
N LYS A 17 21.70 1.13 6.29
CA LYS A 17 21.94 2.43 6.96
C LYS A 17 20.93 2.66 8.08
N GLU A 18 21.37 3.28 9.16
CA GLU A 18 20.46 3.72 10.23
C GLU A 18 19.50 4.78 9.70
N ILE A 19 18.22 4.60 10.01
CA ILE A 19 17.19 5.60 9.74
C ILE A 19 17.05 6.48 10.99
N LYS A 20 17.12 7.79 10.79
CA LYS A 20 17.12 8.79 11.85
C LYS A 20 15.90 9.72 11.75
N PRO A 21 15.53 10.36 12.87
CA PRO A 21 14.57 11.46 12.83
C PRO A 21 14.90 12.51 11.76
N GLY A 22 13.89 12.93 11.01
CA GLY A 22 14.01 13.87 9.90
C GLY A 22 14.28 13.21 8.54
N ASP A 23 14.68 11.93 8.51
CA ASP A 23 14.88 11.22 7.25
C ASP A 23 13.54 11.01 6.53
N THR A 24 13.57 11.06 5.20
CA THR A 24 12.45 10.63 4.36
C THR A 24 12.68 9.19 3.91
N VAL A 25 11.75 8.30 4.22
CA VAL A 25 11.79 6.89 3.84
C VAL A 25 10.77 6.62 2.75
N VAL A 26 11.22 5.93 1.70
CA VAL A 26 10.39 5.36 0.64
C VAL A 26 10.08 3.92 1.03
N CYS A 27 8.82 3.64 1.33
CA CYS A 27 8.31 2.30 1.54
C CYS A 27 7.80 1.77 0.21
N ALA A 28 8.45 0.75 -0.34
CA ALA A 28 8.05 0.12 -1.60
C ALA A 28 7.48 -1.27 -1.35
N VAL A 29 6.30 -1.55 -1.92
CA VAL A 29 5.65 -2.86 -1.87
C VAL A 29 5.86 -3.57 -3.18
N PHE A 30 6.25 -4.83 -3.12
CA PHE A 30 6.55 -5.64 -4.29
C PHE A 30 6.02 -7.05 -4.13
N ILE A 31 5.83 -7.72 -5.25
CA ILE A 31 5.55 -9.15 -5.33
C ILE A 31 6.89 -9.85 -5.59
N ASP A 32 7.28 -10.76 -4.70
CA ASP A 32 8.50 -11.58 -4.86
C ASP A 32 8.35 -12.64 -5.97
N GLU A 33 9.41 -13.41 -6.23
CA GLU A 33 9.40 -14.48 -7.24
C GLU A 33 8.41 -15.62 -6.92
N LEU A 34 7.96 -15.72 -5.67
CA LEU A 34 7.03 -16.73 -5.18
C LEU A 34 5.57 -16.23 -5.17
N GLY A 35 5.31 -15.01 -5.66
CA GLY A 35 3.98 -14.42 -5.68
C GLY A 35 3.52 -13.91 -4.31
N ASN A 36 4.44 -13.62 -3.39
CA ASN A 36 4.14 -13.04 -2.09
C ASN A 36 4.36 -11.54 -2.09
N LEU A 37 3.49 -10.82 -1.41
CA LEU A 37 3.69 -9.41 -1.14
C LEU A 37 4.74 -9.24 -0.03
N ASP A 38 5.67 -8.33 -0.24
CA ASP A 38 6.65 -7.90 0.75
C ASP A 38 6.93 -6.38 0.64
N ARG A 39 7.64 -5.83 1.63
CA ARG A 39 7.98 -4.41 1.75
C ARG A 39 9.48 -4.20 1.90
N ALA A 40 10.01 -3.26 1.14
CA ALA A 40 11.36 -2.74 1.33
C ALA A 40 11.31 -1.25 1.68
N ASP A 41 11.99 -0.88 2.77
CA ASP A 41 12.08 0.50 3.26
C ASP A 41 13.46 1.06 2.87
N PHE A 42 13.50 2.16 2.12
CA PHE A 42 14.73 2.81 1.68
C PHE A 42 14.78 4.25 2.17
N LEU A 43 15.96 4.77 2.48
CA LEU A 43 16.12 6.23 2.54
C LEU A 43 15.84 6.80 1.15
N LYS A 44 15.22 7.98 1.08
CA LYS A 44 14.83 8.60 -0.20
C LYS A 44 16.01 8.75 -1.17
N GLU A 45 17.18 9.07 -0.65
CA GLU A 45 18.41 9.21 -1.44
C GLU A 45 18.95 7.87 -1.99
N GLU A 46 18.55 6.75 -1.38
CA GLU A 46 18.98 5.40 -1.76
C GLU A 46 18.00 4.67 -2.66
N PHE A 47 16.76 5.16 -2.73
CA PHE A 47 15.69 4.45 -3.40
C PHE A 47 15.98 4.30 -4.90
N ASN A 48 16.24 3.06 -5.31
CA ASN A 48 16.27 2.66 -6.69
C ASN A 48 15.42 1.40 -6.85
N GLN A 49 14.35 1.49 -7.66
CA GLN A 49 13.43 0.39 -7.92
C GLN A 49 14.13 -0.88 -8.44
N GLN A 50 15.27 -0.73 -9.13
CA GLN A 50 16.08 -1.85 -9.65
C GLN A 50 16.74 -2.69 -8.56
N GLN A 51 16.83 -2.19 -7.32
CA GLN A 51 17.40 -2.94 -6.19
C GLN A 51 16.41 -3.95 -5.59
N ILE A 52 15.13 -3.85 -5.93
CA ILE A 52 14.09 -4.74 -5.40
C ILE A 52 14.08 -6.02 -6.23
N SER A 53 14.37 -7.15 -5.57
CA SER A 53 14.25 -8.48 -6.16
C SER A 53 12.79 -8.90 -6.19
N GLY A 54 12.07 -8.42 -7.20
CA GLY A 54 10.64 -8.67 -7.37
C GLY A 54 9.98 -7.59 -8.22
N ARG A 55 8.66 -7.63 -8.28
CA ARG A 55 7.86 -6.70 -9.08
C ARG A 55 7.18 -5.68 -8.18
N THR A 56 7.70 -4.45 -8.15
CA THR A 56 7.11 -3.35 -7.38
C THR A 56 5.70 -3.04 -7.88
N ILE A 57 4.73 -3.03 -6.98
CA ILE A 57 3.34 -2.73 -7.29
C ILE A 57 2.95 -1.32 -6.83
N GLY A 58 3.60 -0.78 -5.81
CA GLY A 58 3.33 0.57 -5.34
C GLY A 58 4.33 1.02 -4.28
N ARG A 59 4.25 2.29 -3.90
CA ARG A 59 5.14 2.90 -2.91
C ARG A 59 4.53 4.15 -2.28
N TRP A 60 4.98 4.50 -1.08
CA TRP A 60 4.67 5.78 -0.45
C TRP A 60 5.90 6.32 0.29
N GLU A 61 5.90 7.61 0.59
CA GLU A 61 6.94 8.28 1.36
C GLU A 61 6.45 8.62 2.76
N ARG A 62 7.32 8.58 3.76
CA ARG A 62 7.05 9.11 5.10
C ARG A 62 8.30 9.72 5.73
N VAL A 63 8.10 10.80 6.48
CA VAL A 63 9.17 11.45 7.26
C VAL A 63 9.18 10.84 8.65
N VAL A 64 10.37 10.48 9.13
CA VAL A 64 10.58 9.88 10.45
C VAL A 64 10.54 10.97 11.51
N SER A 65 9.69 10.84 12.52
CA SER A 65 9.61 11.83 13.59
C SER A 65 10.72 11.62 14.63
N ALA A 66 10.95 12.62 15.47
CA ALA A 66 11.94 12.56 16.54
C ALA A 66 11.50 11.72 17.74
N ASN A 67 10.24 11.26 17.77
CA ASN A 67 9.65 10.64 18.93
C ASN A 67 9.00 9.30 18.53
N PRO A 68 9.54 8.15 19.00
CA PRO A 68 9.06 6.82 18.61
C PRO A 68 7.56 6.59 18.89
N ASP A 69 7.04 7.15 19.99
CA ASP A 69 5.61 7.08 20.33
C ASP A 69 4.76 7.94 19.39
N GLU A 70 5.33 9.02 18.88
CA GLU A 70 4.70 9.86 17.86
C GLU A 70 4.74 9.16 16.50
N ASP A 71 5.83 8.47 16.15
CA ASP A 71 5.88 7.59 14.98
C ASP A 71 4.87 6.45 15.09
N GLU A 72 4.68 5.83 16.26
CA GLU A 72 3.66 4.80 16.45
C GLU A 72 2.24 5.35 16.39
N ARG A 73 2.00 6.56 16.90
CA ARG A 73 0.69 7.23 16.78
C ARG A 73 0.45 7.74 15.36
N MET A 74 1.46 8.28 14.70
CA MET A 74 1.45 8.71 13.32
C MET A 74 1.26 7.52 12.41
N ALA A 75 1.96 6.41 12.62
CA ALA A 75 1.71 5.12 11.98
C ALA A 75 0.23 4.74 12.14
N ARG A 76 -0.29 4.65 13.37
CA ARG A 76 -1.71 4.36 13.63
C ARG A 76 -2.69 5.33 12.95
N LYS A 77 -2.36 6.62 12.85
CA LYS A 77 -3.19 7.68 12.24
C LYS A 77 -3.02 7.78 10.71
N MET A 78 -1.86 7.37 10.20
CA MET A 78 -1.46 7.30 8.79
C MET A 78 -1.92 6.01 8.11
N SER A 79 -2.55 5.06 8.83
CA SER A 79 -3.27 3.90 8.27
C SER A 79 -4.15 4.29 7.09
N LEU A 80 -4.79 5.46 7.13
CA LEU A 80 -5.59 5.96 6.02
C LEU A 80 -4.76 6.60 4.91
N ALA A 81 -3.95 7.61 5.23
CA ALA A 81 -3.17 8.37 4.25
C ALA A 81 -2.16 7.48 3.50
N SER A 82 -1.51 6.56 4.20
CA SER A 82 -0.61 5.57 3.62
C SER A 82 -1.35 4.57 2.74
N SER A 83 -2.59 4.17 3.09
CA SER A 83 -3.42 3.30 2.25
C SER A 83 -3.99 4.03 1.03
N GLU A 84 -4.29 5.32 1.15
CA GLU A 84 -4.74 6.19 0.05
C GLU A 84 -3.58 6.43 -0.93
N ASP A 85 -2.42 6.85 -0.45
CA ASP A 85 -1.22 7.06 -1.27
C ASP A 85 -0.77 5.76 -1.94
N PHE A 86 -0.77 4.64 -1.20
CA PHE A 86 -0.46 3.33 -1.78
C PHE A 86 -1.48 2.93 -2.84
N PHE A 87 -2.79 3.10 -2.57
CA PHE A 87 -3.84 2.82 -3.54
C PHE A 87 -3.66 3.66 -4.81
N ILE A 88 -3.39 4.96 -4.69
CA ILE A 88 -3.13 5.83 -5.84
C ILE A 88 -1.91 5.33 -6.62
N SER A 89 -0.83 4.95 -5.93
CA SER A 89 0.40 4.45 -6.56
C SER A 89 0.20 3.16 -7.36
N LEU A 90 -0.77 2.31 -7.00
CA LEU A 90 -1.13 1.08 -7.74
C LEU A 90 -1.78 1.36 -9.11
N PHE A 91 -2.15 2.62 -9.39
CA PHE A 91 -2.74 3.06 -10.66
C PHE A 91 -1.85 4.04 -11.43
N ASP A 92 -0.68 4.40 -10.89
CA ASP A 92 0.28 5.28 -11.55
C ASP A 92 1.30 4.44 -12.35
N ASP A 93 1.79 4.99 -13.47
CA ASP A 93 2.48 4.29 -14.58
C ASP A 93 3.65 3.35 -14.21
N SER A 94 4.22 3.45 -13.00
CA SER A 94 5.20 2.50 -12.46
C SER A 94 4.63 1.10 -12.12
N SER A 95 3.30 0.93 -12.16
CA SER A 95 2.56 -0.24 -11.67
C SER A 95 1.82 -1.02 -12.75
N GLN A 96 2.24 -0.96 -14.04
CA GLN A 96 1.69 -1.76 -15.17
C GLN A 96 1.73 -3.30 -14.97
N VAL A 97 2.07 -3.74 -13.76
CA VAL A 97 1.90 -5.05 -13.18
C VAL A 97 0.41 -5.43 -13.16
N GLN A 98 -0.09 -5.97 -14.26
CA GLN A 98 -1.37 -6.68 -14.29
C GLN A 98 -1.15 -8.11 -13.83
N THR A 99 -1.28 -8.31 -12.52
CA THR A 99 -1.24 -9.63 -11.88
C THR A 99 -2.50 -9.82 -11.06
N GLU A 100 -2.92 -11.06 -10.86
CA GLU A 100 -4.10 -11.37 -10.07
C GLU A 100 -3.98 -10.85 -8.63
N GLU A 101 -2.78 -10.96 -8.04
CA GLU A 101 -2.47 -10.45 -6.72
C GLU A 101 -2.59 -8.92 -6.65
N ALA A 102 -2.04 -8.19 -7.64
CA ALA A 102 -2.16 -6.74 -7.69
C ALA A 102 -3.61 -6.28 -7.85
N ASP A 103 -4.41 -6.99 -8.65
CA ASP A 103 -5.84 -6.70 -8.83
C ASP A 103 -6.63 -6.94 -7.55
N VAL A 104 -6.34 -8.03 -6.83
CA VAL A 104 -6.95 -8.30 -5.52
C VAL A 104 -6.54 -7.25 -4.49
N VAL A 105 -5.28 -6.82 -4.46
CA VAL A 105 -4.83 -5.71 -3.60
C VAL A 105 -5.58 -4.42 -3.92
N LYS A 106 -5.73 -4.06 -5.20
CA LYS A 106 -6.52 -2.90 -5.63
C LYS A 106 -7.97 -3.00 -5.14
N GLN A 107 -8.60 -4.17 -5.31
CA GLN A 107 -9.99 -4.40 -4.87
C GLN A 107 -10.13 -4.29 -3.35
N MET A 108 -9.24 -4.92 -2.58
CA MET A 108 -9.28 -4.90 -1.12
C MET A 108 -9.07 -3.49 -0.56
N LEU A 109 -8.09 -2.73 -1.09
CA LEU A 109 -7.86 -1.34 -0.69
C LEU A 109 -9.03 -0.45 -1.08
N ALA A 110 -9.65 -0.66 -2.25
CA ALA A 110 -10.82 0.10 -2.66
C ALA A 110 -11.98 -0.06 -1.67
N LEU A 111 -12.27 -1.30 -1.25
CA LEU A 111 -13.30 -1.61 -0.25
C LEU A 111 -12.99 -0.97 1.12
N LEU A 112 -11.72 -0.99 1.53
CA LEU A 112 -11.28 -0.34 2.77
C LEU A 112 -11.46 1.18 2.71
N LEU A 113 -11.03 1.82 1.62
CA LEU A 113 -11.14 3.26 1.42
C LEU A 113 -12.58 3.72 1.21
N GLU A 114 -13.44 2.89 0.61
CA GLU A 114 -14.88 3.11 0.51
C GLU A 114 -15.51 3.20 1.90
N ARG A 115 -15.24 2.22 2.77
CA ARG A 115 -15.74 2.22 4.15
C ARG A 115 -15.27 3.45 4.94
N LYS A 116 -14.03 3.89 4.70
CA LYS A 116 -13.44 5.08 5.32
C LYS A 116 -13.84 6.40 4.61
N ARG A 117 -14.73 6.34 3.61
CA ARG A 117 -15.28 7.48 2.84
C ARG A 117 -14.26 8.28 2.02
N VAL A 118 -13.10 7.69 1.73
CA VAL A 118 -12.06 8.27 0.86
C VAL A 118 -12.40 8.03 -0.61
N LEU A 119 -12.93 6.84 -0.93
CA LEU A 119 -13.50 6.52 -2.24
C LEU A 119 -15.03 6.49 -2.18
N ARG A 120 -15.68 6.81 -3.31
CA ARG A 120 -17.12 6.65 -3.50
C ARG A 120 -17.40 5.80 -4.73
N PRO A 121 -18.19 4.72 -4.64
CA PRO A 121 -18.55 3.92 -5.81
C PRO A 121 -19.41 4.76 -6.77
N MET A 122 -19.08 4.71 -8.07
CA MET A 122 -19.83 5.38 -9.13
C MET A 122 -20.84 4.43 -9.75
N GLY A 123 -21.90 4.13 -8.99
CA GLY A 123 -22.92 3.16 -9.40
C GLY A 123 -22.48 1.71 -9.16
N ARG A 124 -23.16 0.77 -9.83
CA ARG A 124 -22.88 -0.67 -9.73
C ARG A 124 -21.70 -1.05 -10.63
N ALA A 125 -20.99 -2.10 -10.26
CA ALA A 125 -19.97 -2.72 -11.10
C ALA A 125 -20.56 -3.12 -12.45
N VAL A 126 -19.78 -2.95 -13.51
CA VAL A 126 -20.15 -3.33 -14.88
C VAL A 126 -19.09 -4.31 -15.38
N GLY A 127 -19.49 -5.55 -15.62
CA GLY A 127 -18.55 -6.66 -15.84
C GLY A 127 -17.64 -6.85 -14.61
N ASP A 128 -16.35 -7.04 -14.85
CA ASP A 128 -15.35 -7.27 -13.80
C ASP A 128 -14.68 -5.98 -13.32
N VAL A 129 -15.37 -4.83 -13.40
CA VAL A 129 -14.82 -3.52 -13.01
C VAL A 129 -15.81 -2.71 -12.20
N GLN A 130 -15.35 -2.18 -11.07
CA GLN A 130 -16.05 -1.19 -10.26
C GLN A 130 -15.34 0.16 -10.38
N LYS A 131 -16.08 1.21 -10.73
CA LYS A 131 -15.54 2.58 -10.77
C LYS A 131 -15.67 3.23 -9.40
N TYR A 132 -14.58 3.87 -8.97
CA TYR A 132 -14.52 4.63 -7.72
C TYR A 132 -14.06 6.06 -7.97
N LEU A 133 -14.79 7.02 -7.40
CA LEU A 133 -14.39 8.43 -7.35
C LEU A 133 -13.59 8.69 -6.08
N HIS A 134 -12.39 9.20 -6.22
CA HIS A 134 -11.60 9.69 -5.11
C HIS A 134 -12.09 11.05 -4.64
N VAL A 135 -12.44 11.16 -3.37
CA VAL A 135 -13.18 12.31 -2.85
C VAL A 135 -12.33 13.58 -2.86
N SER A 136 -11.05 13.48 -2.50
CA SER A 136 -10.13 14.62 -2.41
C SER A 136 -9.68 15.09 -3.81
N THR A 137 -9.13 14.19 -4.63
CA THR A 137 -8.54 14.55 -5.94
C THR A 137 -9.54 14.55 -7.10
N LYS A 138 -10.75 14.02 -6.90
CA LYS A 138 -11.76 13.80 -7.97
C LYS A 138 -11.32 12.86 -9.10
N ARG A 139 -10.19 12.16 -8.94
CA ARG A 139 -9.74 11.13 -9.88
C ARG A 139 -10.69 9.93 -9.84
N VAL A 140 -10.93 9.34 -11.01
CA VAL A 140 -11.71 8.10 -11.14
C VAL A 140 -10.74 6.94 -11.31
N PHE A 141 -10.98 5.88 -10.54
CA PHE A 141 -10.22 4.64 -10.59
C PHE A 141 -11.11 3.50 -11.07
N GLU A 142 -10.61 2.72 -12.02
CA GLU A 142 -11.27 1.51 -12.54
C GLU A 142 -10.68 0.30 -11.82
N VAL A 143 -11.36 -0.15 -10.77
CA VAL A 143 -10.86 -1.21 -9.89
C VAL A 143 -11.37 -2.57 -10.38
N PRO A 144 -10.48 -3.49 -10.77
CA PRO A 144 -10.88 -4.85 -11.14
C PRO A 144 -11.62 -5.54 -10.01
N GLN A 145 -12.65 -6.30 -10.34
CA GLN A 145 -13.39 -7.16 -9.42
C GLN A 145 -12.96 -8.60 -9.69
N LYS A 146 -12.19 -9.17 -8.77
CA LYS A 146 -11.79 -10.57 -8.77
C LYS A 146 -12.68 -11.36 -7.81
N ASN A 147 -12.70 -12.67 -8.00
CA ASN A 147 -13.29 -13.56 -7.02
C ASN A 147 -12.37 -13.56 -5.79
N LEU A 148 -12.89 -13.02 -4.69
CA LEU A 148 -12.17 -12.98 -3.43
C LEU A 148 -12.36 -14.33 -2.74
N ASP A 149 -11.48 -15.29 -3.07
CA ASP A 149 -11.39 -16.55 -2.34
C ASP A 149 -10.95 -16.29 -0.89
N GLU A 150 -11.55 -17.00 0.06
CA GLU A 150 -11.28 -16.81 1.49
C GLU A 150 -9.80 -17.04 1.84
N ASP A 151 -9.16 -18.06 1.27
CA ASP A 151 -7.74 -18.34 1.51
C ASP A 151 -6.84 -17.24 0.93
N LEU A 152 -7.21 -16.72 -0.24
CA LEU A 152 -6.48 -15.62 -0.89
C LEU A 152 -6.65 -14.30 -0.11
N ILE A 153 -7.85 -14.03 0.39
CA ILE A 153 -8.12 -12.90 1.28
C ILE A 153 -7.27 -13.03 2.54
N ILE A 154 -7.27 -14.18 3.21
CA ILE A 154 -6.51 -14.38 4.44
C ILE A 154 -5.01 -14.22 4.17
N LYS A 155 -4.49 -14.79 3.07
CA LYS A 155 -3.10 -14.63 2.64
C LYS A 155 -2.75 -13.15 2.44
N ILE A 156 -3.52 -12.42 1.64
CA ILE A 156 -3.25 -11.02 1.32
C ILE A 156 -3.50 -10.13 2.54
N GLN A 157 -4.48 -10.41 3.39
CA GLN A 157 -4.69 -9.71 4.66
C GLN A 157 -3.50 -9.91 5.60
N SER A 158 -2.97 -11.13 5.71
CA SER A 158 -1.79 -11.41 6.52
C SER A 158 -0.56 -10.71 5.97
N GLN A 159 -0.39 -10.68 4.64
CA GLN A 159 0.76 -10.04 4.00
C GLN A 159 0.67 -8.52 4.07
N LEU A 160 -0.46 -7.94 3.69
CA LEU A 160 -0.68 -6.51 3.81
C LEU A 160 -0.63 -6.09 5.28
N GLY A 161 -1.26 -6.80 6.21
CA GLY A 161 -1.10 -6.61 7.65
C GLY A 161 0.30 -6.93 8.19
N SER A 162 1.28 -7.18 7.34
CA SER A 162 2.71 -7.22 7.69
C SER A 162 3.53 -6.10 7.01
N ILE A 163 2.93 -5.40 6.03
CA ILE A 163 3.51 -4.42 5.09
C ILE A 163 2.89 -3.03 5.33
N ILE A 164 1.58 -2.95 5.18
CA ILE A 164 0.67 -1.99 5.76
C ILE A 164 0.11 -2.71 6.97
N ILE A 165 0.96 -2.84 7.99
CA ILE A 165 0.37 -2.57 9.29
C ILE A 165 -0.27 -1.16 8.98
#